data_AF-A0ABD4Z924-F1
#
_entry.id   AF-A0ABD4Z924-F1
#
_cell.length_a   1.000
_cell.length_b   1.000
_cell.length_c   1.000
_cell.angle_alpha   90.00
_cell.angle_beta   90.00
_cell.angle_gamma   90.00
#
_symmetry.space_group_name_H-M   'P 1'
#
loop_
_entity.id
_entity.type
_entity.pdbx_description
1 polymer ?
#
loop_
_entity_poly.entity_id
_entity_poly.type
_entity_poly.pdbx_seq_one_letter_code
_entity_poly.pdbx_strand_id
1 'polypeptide(L)'
;MENAFKVFTELLLSLLEAKNVLTSTEILSIRNAVKAFLPSTSSKYYTKEVCEKLVQLLDKDLNDYTMADVEEMKKIADLIEKEGYESNRKDLVEYSYKLRFLAMLIRVGVIYPKLRQVKKLFDFIVK
;
A
#
# COMPACT_ATOMS: atom_id res chain seq x y z
N MET A 1 4.89 -15.87 13.03
CA MET A 1 5.82 -14.72 13.06
C MET A 1 5.37 -13.57 12.16
N GLU A 2 5.03 -13.84 10.89
CA GLU A 2 4.64 -12.81 9.92
C GLU A 2 3.45 -11.92 10.37
N ASN A 3 2.41 -12.53 10.96
CA ASN A 3 1.27 -11.76 11.49
C ASN A 3 1.63 -10.85 12.66
N ALA A 4 2.54 -11.27 13.55
CA ALA A 4 2.98 -10.44 14.68
C ALA A 4 3.77 -9.22 14.18
N PHE A 5 4.63 -9.41 13.17
CA PHE A 5 5.37 -8.31 12.54
C PHE A 5 4.44 -7.32 11.83
N LYS A 6 3.43 -7.80 11.09
CA LYS A 6 2.42 -6.95 10.45
C LYS A 6 1.65 -6.11 11.47
N VAL A 7 1.12 -6.75 12.53
CA VAL A 7 0.38 -6.05 13.60
C VAL A 7 1.25 -5.02 14.30
N PHE A 8 2.50 -5.37 14.65
CA PHE A 8 3.42 -4.44 15.28
C PHE A 8 3.78 -3.26 14.37
N THR A 9 3.97 -3.51 13.07
CA THR A 9 4.24 -2.46 12.08
C THR A 9 3.04 -1.52 11.93
N GLU A 10 1.81 -2.04 11.89
CA GLU A 10 0.61 -1.20 11.87
C GLU A 10 0.48 -0.33 13.11
N LEU A 11 0.80 -0.88 14.29
CA LEU A 11 0.83 -0.12 15.53
C LEU A 11 1.87 1.01 15.47
N LEU A 12 3.08 0.70 15.00
CA LEU A 12 4.13 1.70 14.84
C LEU A 12 3.71 2.80 13.87
N LEU A 13 3.17 2.45 12.71
CA LEU A 13 2.67 3.43 11.73
C LEU A 13 1.55 4.29 12.32
N SER A 14 0.66 3.70 13.11
CA SER A 14 -0.42 4.44 13.79
C SER A 14 0.14 5.42 14.83
N LEU A 15 1.19 5.04 15.56
CA LEU A 15 1.88 5.94 16.49
C LEU A 15 2.57 7.11 15.78
N LEU A 16 3.20 6.84 14.62
CA LEU A 16 3.85 7.88 13.81
C LEU A 16 2.82 8.84 13.19
N GLU A 17 1.68 8.33 12.73
CA GLU A 17 0.58 9.17 12.24
C GLU A 17 0.00 10.04 13.37
N ALA A 18 -0.26 9.46 14.55
CA ALA A 18 -0.74 10.22 15.70
C ALA A 18 0.23 11.32 16.17
N LYS A 19 1.53 11.16 15.93
CA LYS A 19 2.57 12.16 16.22
C LYS A 19 2.79 13.16 15.08
N ASN A 20 1.99 13.11 14.01
CA ASN A 20 2.16 13.90 12.79
C ASN A 20 3.54 13.72 12.11
N VAL A 21 4.19 12.58 12.34
CA VAL A 21 5.44 12.21 11.65
C VAL A 21 5.15 11.54 10.31
N LEU A 22 4.08 10.73 10.25
CA LEU A 22 3.60 10.12 9.01
C LEU A 22 2.44 10.98 8.47
N THR A 23 2.76 11.99 7.65
CA THR A 23 1.74 12.84 7.00
C THR A 23 1.52 12.43 5.55
N SER A 24 0.56 13.07 4.87
CA SER A 24 0.31 12.83 3.45
C SER A 24 1.56 13.05 2.58
N THR A 25 2.46 13.97 2.96
CA THR A 25 3.70 14.27 2.23
C THR A 25 4.69 13.11 2.26
N GLU A 26 4.92 12.52 3.45
CA GLU A 26 5.82 11.37 3.60
C GLU A 26 5.23 10.15 2.88
N ILE A 27 3.91 9.94 2.99
CA ILE A 27 3.20 8.87 2.30
C ILE A 27 3.33 9.02 0.77
N LEU A 28 3.12 10.24 0.25
CA LEU A 28 3.27 10.56 -1.17
C LEU A 28 4.70 10.28 -1.65
N SER A 29 5.69 10.68 -0.86
CA SER A 29 7.11 10.47 -1.18
C SER A 29 7.45 8.99 -1.27
N ILE A 30 6.99 8.19 -0.30
CA ILE A 30 7.19 6.74 -0.30
C ILE A 30 6.49 6.09 -1.49
N ARG A 31 5.25 6.49 -1.80
CA ARG A 31 4.52 5.99 -2.99
C ARG A 31 5.28 6.29 -4.27
N ASN A 32 5.78 7.52 -4.44
CA ASN A 32 6.55 7.90 -5.61
C ASN A 32 7.86 7.13 -5.72
N ALA A 33 8.52 6.84 -4.59
CA ALA A 33 9.69 5.96 -4.57
C ALA A 33 9.33 4.53 -5.01
N VAL A 34 8.23 3.96 -4.50
CA VAL A 34 7.74 2.64 -4.95
C VAL A 34 7.48 2.66 -6.46
N LYS A 35 6.81 3.68 -6.99
CA LYS A 35 6.58 3.83 -8.44
C LYS A 35 7.90 3.89 -9.24
N ALA A 36 8.88 4.64 -8.76
CA ALA A 36 10.19 4.75 -9.42
C ALA A 36 10.97 3.43 -9.45
N PHE A 37 10.70 2.52 -8.53
CA PHE A 37 11.31 1.20 -8.46
C PHE A 37 10.51 0.10 -9.15
N LEU A 38 9.51 0.44 -9.98
CA LEU A 38 8.73 -0.53 -10.73
C LEU A 38 9.66 -1.47 -11.53
N PRO A 39 9.60 -2.78 -11.30
CA PRO A 39 10.45 -3.74 -12.00
C PRO A 39 9.92 -3.98 -13.41
N SER A 40 10.78 -4.51 -14.27
CA SER A 40 10.38 -4.94 -15.61
C SER A 40 9.34 -6.05 -15.55
N THR A 41 8.34 -5.97 -16.41
CA THR A 41 7.28 -6.97 -16.53
C THR A 41 7.83 -8.31 -16.96
N SER A 42 7.15 -9.38 -16.57
CA SER A 42 7.42 -10.74 -17.03
C SER A 42 6.24 -11.30 -17.84
N SER A 43 6.28 -12.59 -18.13
CA SER A 43 5.38 -13.25 -19.08
C SER A 43 4.19 -13.94 -18.44
N LYS A 44 4.25 -14.36 -17.16
CA LYS A 44 3.27 -15.30 -16.60
C LYS A 44 2.29 -14.67 -15.60
N TYR A 45 2.77 -14.15 -14.47
CA TYR A 45 1.92 -13.57 -13.42
C TYR A 45 2.05 -12.05 -13.34
N TYR A 46 3.26 -11.50 -13.44
CA TYR A 46 3.47 -10.06 -13.51
C TYR A 46 3.50 -9.58 -14.95
N THR A 47 2.34 -9.66 -15.61
CA THR A 47 2.17 -9.26 -17.01
C THR A 47 2.15 -7.74 -17.17
N LYS A 48 2.21 -7.27 -18.43
CA LYS A 48 2.05 -5.85 -18.75
C LYS A 48 0.72 -5.28 -18.24
N GLU A 49 -0.37 -6.03 -18.38
CA GLU A 49 -1.69 -5.63 -17.88
C GLU A 49 -1.70 -5.45 -16.35
N VAL A 50 -1.05 -6.37 -15.62
CA VAL A 50 -0.93 -6.27 -14.15
C VAL A 50 -0.09 -5.05 -13.76
N CYS A 51 0.99 -4.77 -14.49
CA CYS A 51 1.80 -3.57 -14.28
C CYS A 51 1.01 -2.28 -14.58
N GLU A 52 0.23 -2.24 -15.66
CA GLU A 52 -0.62 -1.09 -15.99
C GLU A 52 -1.66 -0.82 -14.90
N LYS A 53 -2.31 -1.87 -14.38
CA LYS A 53 -3.23 -1.76 -13.22
C LYS A 53 -2.51 -1.23 -11.98
N LEU A 54 -1.30 -1.71 -11.71
CA LEU A 54 -0.49 -1.22 -10.61
C LEU A 54 -0.13 0.26 -10.78
N VAL A 55 0.28 0.68 -11.97
CA VAL A 55 0.59 2.09 -12.27
C VAL A 55 -0.64 2.97 -12.03
N GLN A 56 -1.82 2.55 -12.48
CA GLN A 56 -3.07 3.28 -12.21
C GLN A 56 -3.35 3.42 -10.72
N LEU A 57 -3.13 2.36 -9.93
CA LEU A 57 -3.26 2.42 -8.48
C LEU A 57 -2.24 3.39 -7.86
N LEU A 58 -1.01 3.43 -8.35
CA LEU A 58 0.05 4.31 -7.84
C LEU A 58 -0.11 5.77 -8.26
N ASP A 59 -0.84 6.05 -9.34
CA ASP A 59 -1.14 7.40 -9.84
C ASP A 59 -2.38 8.05 -9.24
N LYS A 60 -3.19 7.27 -8.53
CA LYS A 60 -4.39 7.75 -7.85
C LYS A 60 -4.08 8.89 -6.87
N ASP A 61 -5.00 9.84 -6.69
CA ASP A 61 -4.87 10.82 -5.60
C ASP A 61 -4.87 10.09 -4.24
N LEU A 62 -4.07 10.55 -3.29
CA LEU A 62 -4.03 9.94 -1.96
C LEU A 62 -5.41 9.97 -1.28
N ASN A 63 -6.19 11.02 -1.50
CA ASN A 63 -7.51 11.17 -0.92
C ASN A 63 -8.55 10.23 -1.54
N ASP A 64 -8.26 9.59 -2.66
CA ASP A 64 -9.18 8.68 -3.33
C ASP A 64 -8.91 7.20 -3.04
N TYR A 65 -7.85 6.89 -2.28
CA TYR A 65 -7.60 5.51 -1.86
C TYR A 65 -8.71 4.95 -0.99
N THR A 66 -9.08 3.71 -1.31
CA THR A 66 -10.09 2.89 -0.66
C THR A 66 -9.48 1.59 -0.14
N MET A 67 -10.20 0.87 0.72
CA MET A 67 -9.76 -0.45 1.18
C MET A 67 -9.69 -1.46 0.02
N ALA A 68 -10.53 -1.31 -1.01
CA ALA A 68 -10.46 -2.15 -2.20
C ALA A 68 -9.12 -1.96 -2.95
N ASP A 69 -8.64 -0.72 -3.07
CA ASP A 69 -7.33 -0.45 -3.68
C ASP A 69 -6.18 -1.10 -2.88
N VAL A 70 -6.26 -1.06 -1.54
CA VAL A 70 -5.28 -1.72 -0.66
C VAL A 70 -5.25 -3.23 -0.87
N GLU A 71 -6.40 -3.87 -0.98
CA GLU A 71 -6.48 -5.31 -1.27
C GLU A 71 -6.00 -5.64 -2.69
N GLU A 72 -6.28 -4.78 -3.66
CA GLU A 72 -5.77 -4.96 -5.03
C GLU A 72 -4.24 -4.84 -5.09
N MET A 73 -3.64 -3.87 -4.38
CA MET A 73 -2.18 -3.77 -4.24
C MET A 73 -1.57 -5.05 -3.64
N LYS A 74 -2.22 -5.66 -2.64
CA LYS A 74 -1.75 -6.93 -2.05
C LYS A 74 -1.82 -8.08 -3.04
N LYS A 75 -2.93 -8.22 -3.77
CA LYS A 75 -3.06 -9.25 -4.82
C LYS A 75 -2.00 -9.10 -5.90
N ILE A 76 -1.74 -7.88 -6.35
CA ILE A 76 -0.68 -7.59 -7.32
C ILE A 76 0.69 -7.96 -6.72
N ALA A 77 0.95 -7.63 -5.46
CA ALA A 77 2.18 -8.05 -4.80
C ALA A 77 2.34 -9.58 -4.76
N ASP A 78 1.25 -10.34 -4.51
CA ASP A 78 1.27 -11.81 -4.54
C ASP A 78 1.64 -12.34 -5.94
N LEU A 79 1.11 -11.73 -7.01
CA LEU A 79 1.46 -12.09 -8.40
C LEU A 79 2.93 -11.80 -8.70
N ILE A 80 3.44 -10.63 -8.27
CA ILE A 80 4.84 -10.23 -8.46
C ILE A 80 5.78 -11.18 -7.71
N GLU A 81 5.46 -11.51 -6.46
CA GLU A 81 6.27 -12.43 -5.66
C GLU A 81 6.30 -13.83 -6.27
N LYS A 82 5.15 -14.33 -6.71
CA LYS A 82 5.04 -15.63 -7.37
C LYS A 82 5.89 -15.71 -8.64
N GLU A 83 5.82 -14.67 -9.48
CA GLU A 83 6.69 -14.53 -10.65
C GLU A 83 8.17 -14.52 -10.23
N GLY A 84 8.52 -13.75 -9.20
CA GLY A 84 9.87 -13.63 -8.68
C GLY A 84 10.46 -14.98 -8.26
N TYR A 85 9.69 -15.80 -7.56
CA TYR A 85 10.14 -17.14 -7.17
C TYR A 85 10.24 -18.11 -8.36
N GLU A 86 9.25 -18.13 -9.26
CA GLU A 86 9.29 -19.04 -10.42
C GLU A 86 10.39 -18.69 -11.43
N SER A 87 10.71 -17.41 -11.59
CA SER A 87 11.73 -16.92 -12.53
C SER A 87 13.10 -16.64 -11.88
N ASN A 88 13.24 -16.91 -10.58
CA ASN A 88 14.44 -16.60 -9.77
C ASN A 88 14.86 -15.11 -9.85
N ARG A 89 13.88 -14.21 -9.97
CA ARG A 89 14.03 -12.75 -10.04
C ARG A 89 13.85 -12.14 -8.65
N LYS A 90 14.96 -11.97 -7.93
CA LYS A 90 14.96 -11.41 -6.55
C LYS A 90 14.40 -9.99 -6.48
N ASP A 91 14.60 -9.19 -7.52
CA ASP A 91 14.08 -7.83 -7.61
C ASP A 91 12.54 -7.78 -7.57
N LEU A 92 11.86 -8.76 -8.18
CA LEU A 92 10.40 -8.89 -8.09
C LEU A 92 9.97 -9.23 -6.66
N VAL A 93 10.63 -10.20 -6.02
CA VAL A 93 10.34 -10.58 -4.64
C VAL A 93 10.51 -9.38 -3.69
N GLU A 94 11.62 -8.66 -3.80
CA GLU A 94 11.86 -7.44 -3.00
C GLU A 94 10.82 -6.35 -3.26
N TYR A 95 10.45 -6.14 -4.52
CA TYR A 95 9.43 -5.16 -4.89
C TYR A 95 8.05 -5.53 -4.31
N SER A 96 7.69 -6.81 -4.28
CA SER A 96 6.44 -7.27 -3.67
C SER A 96 6.31 -6.85 -2.21
N TYR A 97 7.40 -6.90 -1.43
CA TYR A 97 7.40 -6.46 -0.04
C TYR A 97 7.28 -4.94 0.09
N LYS A 98 7.94 -4.17 -0.79
CA LYS A 98 7.79 -2.70 -0.86
C LYS A 98 6.32 -2.32 -1.13
N LEU A 99 5.68 -3.02 -2.07
CA LEU A 99 4.27 -2.78 -2.40
C LEU A 99 3.32 -3.12 -1.24
N ARG A 100 3.55 -4.24 -0.54
CA ARG A 100 2.75 -4.59 0.66
C ARG A 100 2.93 -3.59 1.79
N PHE A 101 4.15 -3.10 1.99
CA PHE A 101 4.41 -2.04 2.97
C PHE A 101 3.66 -0.75 2.61
N LEU A 102 3.71 -0.32 1.35
CA LEU A 102 2.94 0.83 0.87
C LEU A 102 1.43 0.64 1.10
N ALA A 103 0.88 -0.54 0.80
CA ALA A 103 -0.54 -0.84 1.03
C ALA A 103 -0.92 -0.73 2.52
N MET A 104 -0.05 -1.19 3.42
CA MET A 104 -0.23 -1.05 4.87
C MET A 104 -0.19 0.43 5.29
N LEU A 105 0.76 1.19 4.74
CA LEU A 105 0.97 2.59 5.03
C LEU A 105 -0.18 3.47 4.53
N ILE A 106 -0.74 3.20 3.34
CA ILE A 106 -1.97 3.85 2.85
C ILE A 106 -3.15 3.53 3.76
N ARG A 107 -3.35 2.27 4.14
CA ARG A 107 -4.45 1.90 5.04
C ARG A 107 -4.40 2.66 6.37
N VAL A 108 -3.22 2.69 7.00
CA VAL A 108 -3.04 3.30 8.32
C VAL A 108 -2.96 4.82 8.27
N GLY A 109 -2.21 5.39 7.32
CA GLY A 109 -1.93 6.82 7.25
C GLY A 109 -2.91 7.63 6.40
N VAL A 110 -3.79 6.97 5.65
CA VAL A 110 -4.75 7.64 4.76
C VAL A 110 -6.19 7.21 5.05
N ILE A 111 -6.48 5.91 5.00
CA ILE A 111 -7.87 5.43 5.08
C ILE A 111 -8.40 5.50 6.52
N TYR A 112 -7.68 4.96 7.50
CA TYR A 112 -8.13 5.00 8.89
C TYR A 112 -8.38 6.42 9.42
N PRO A 113 -7.52 7.43 9.16
CA PRO A 113 -7.79 8.82 9.52
C PRO A 113 -9.11 9.34 8.95
N LYS A 114 -9.40 9.10 7.66
CA LYS A 114 -10.66 9.50 7.02
C LYS A 114 -11.87 8.87 7.72
N LEU A 115 -11.81 7.57 7.99
CA LEU A 115 -12.89 6.86 8.69
C LEU A 115 -13.12 7.41 10.11
N ARG A 116 -12.05 7.77 10.83
CA ARG A 116 -12.17 8.42 12.14
C ARG A 116 -12.84 9.80 12.04
N GLN A 117 -12.55 10.58 11.00
CA GLN A 117 -13.19 11.88 10.78
C GLN A 117 -14.68 11.74 10.46
N VAL A 118 -15.05 10.80 9.58
CA VAL A 118 -16.46 10.51 9.26
C VAL A 118 -17.23 10.08 10.49
N LYS A 119 -16.64 9.19 11.33
CA LYS A 119 -17.26 8.77 12.58
C LYS A 119 -17.51 9.94 13.54
N LYS A 120 -16.50 10.80 13.73
CA LYS A 120 -16.65 12.01 14.58
C LYS A 120 -17.75 12.95 14.09
N LEU A 121 -17.89 13.11 12.78
CA LEU A 121 -18.94 13.95 12.18
C LEU A 121 -20.33 13.34 12.43
N PHE A 122 -20.47 12.03 12.22
CA PHE A 122 -21.71 11.31 12.49
C PHE A 122 -22.13 11.41 13.97
N ASP A 123 -21.18 11.17 14.88
CA ASP A 123 -21.40 11.26 16.33
C ASP A 123 -21.77 12.69 16.79
N PHE A 124 -21.42 13.73 16.03
CA PHE A 124 -21.82 15.12 16.28
C PHE A 124 -23.24 15.43 15.82
N ILE A 125 -23.67 14.87 14.68
CA ILE A 125 -25.01 15.13 14.10
C ILE A 125 -26.13 14.43 14.87
N VAL A 126 -25.84 13.28 15.50
CA VAL A 126 -26.82 12.45 16.22
C VAL A 126 -26.95 12.82 17.71
N LYS A 127 -26.20 13.84 18.17
CA LYS A 127 -26.35 14.44 19.50
C LYS A 127 -27.30 15.63 19.48
#